data_AF-A0A3R6ZIP2-F1
#
_entry.id   AF-A0A3R6ZIP2-F1
#
_cell.length_a   1.000
_cell.length_b   1.000
_cell.length_c   1.000
_cell.angle_alpha   90.00
_cell.angle_beta   90.00
_cell.angle_gamma   90.00
#
_symmetry.space_group_name_H-M   'P 1'
#
loop_
_entity.id
_entity.type
_entity.pdbx_description
1 polymer ?
#
loop_
_entity_poly.entity_id
_entity_poly.type
_entity_poly.pdbx_seq_one_letter_code
_entity_poly.pdbx_strand_id
1 'polypeptide(L)'
;MERVLLLSCLHEPVLDDALRALHAHQAARRLLPLPTYESILREFFTKFTSNQLLMNASGVAKSVKVLYERRALFEAIEDHASALRMTNTWTDAVNRPEIDGLQWCVAQVSSIAPLLLAQHVHERFTVVRDKAGKVAAEAAARSALNLSPDPLLLVLHVLLAFPKLDISFRVPREAATPSPHHQAQCIMHLDDMSMYLMQELNVVFDLVGIDISRVAAFCARTIVLDHHPEKTLNFIIARPAFFEPEIAALLVPALAELYAQGVTLVLRYIRASLTDARVAAVVPVHFTRLVEQWTDEYPAADMHTLINEFGLHDEFAHHVEAAAALSRRSSVRPRVVVHDPSVVYYSLPIDRDRVIFVDSDAAVEAAHAILLQSPVVAWDVEWRPDQMPVKSKCSIIQLACASHVFICDVVNHWTDAMQALVEAVVTASVPWKIGFGLVGDVHRLRYSFPDMSCFESLDDWENVVDIQTYLKSTSTKNQQRGTVGLSKCCQDILGFPLDKSQQISDWEARPLTEAQLVYAASDAYCLLDLVRELNPPEMRSMYM
;
A
#
# COMPACT_ATOMS: atom_id res chain seq x y z
N MET A 1 -35.37 -6.64 -8.51
CA MET A 1 -36.53 -7.01 -7.65
C MET A 1 -36.12 -7.97 -6.54
N GLU A 2 -35.37 -9.04 -6.86
CA GLU A 2 -35.03 -10.08 -5.88
C GLU A 2 -34.23 -9.56 -4.67
N ARG A 3 -33.24 -8.69 -4.90
CA ARG A 3 -32.49 -8.01 -3.82
C ARG A 3 -33.40 -7.29 -2.81
N VAL A 4 -34.42 -6.58 -3.30
CA VAL A 4 -35.36 -5.82 -2.45
C VAL A 4 -36.23 -6.77 -1.62
N LEU A 5 -36.67 -7.88 -2.22
CA LEU A 5 -37.45 -8.90 -1.52
C LEU A 5 -36.61 -9.66 -0.49
N LEU A 6 -35.31 -9.85 -0.74
CA LEU A 6 -34.41 -10.44 0.25
C LEU A 6 -34.16 -9.46 1.41
N LEU A 7 -33.99 -8.17 1.11
CA LEU A 7 -33.89 -7.12 2.14
C LEU A 7 -35.15 -7.00 3.00
N SER A 8 -36.35 -7.18 2.43
CA SER A 8 -37.57 -7.17 3.25
C SER A 8 -37.58 -8.31 4.27
N CYS A 9 -36.98 -9.47 3.97
CA CYS A 9 -36.87 -10.56 4.93
C CYS A 9 -35.97 -10.22 6.13
N LEU A 10 -35.02 -9.28 6.00
CA LEU A 10 -34.13 -8.86 7.10
C LEU A 10 -34.80 -7.93 8.11
N HIS A 11 -36.04 -7.50 7.87
CA HIS A 11 -36.80 -6.73 8.87
C HIS A 11 -37.34 -7.62 10.00
N GLU A 12 -37.33 -8.93 9.79
CA GLU A 12 -37.65 -9.90 10.83
C GLU A 12 -36.53 -9.98 11.88
N PRO A 13 -36.88 -10.06 13.18
CA PRO A 13 -35.91 -9.94 14.25
C PRO A 13 -34.98 -11.16 14.37
N VAL A 14 -35.45 -12.35 13.99
CA VAL A 14 -34.69 -13.61 14.10
C VAL A 14 -34.68 -14.36 12.78
N LEU A 15 -33.65 -15.20 12.59
CA LEU A 15 -33.41 -15.94 11.35
C LEU A 15 -34.62 -16.80 10.94
N ASP A 16 -35.26 -17.49 11.89
CA ASP A 16 -36.39 -18.37 11.57
C ASP A 16 -37.58 -17.61 10.98
N ASP A 17 -37.85 -16.39 11.45
CA ASP A 17 -38.89 -15.52 10.89
C ASP A 17 -38.48 -15.01 9.50
N ALA A 18 -37.22 -14.61 9.33
CA ALA A 18 -36.70 -14.20 8.02
C ALA A 18 -36.79 -15.32 6.98
N LEU A 19 -36.49 -16.58 7.37
CA LEU A 19 -36.63 -17.74 6.50
C LEU A 19 -38.11 -18.03 6.17
N ARG A 20 -39.02 -17.91 7.15
CA ARG A 20 -40.47 -18.00 6.90
C ARG A 20 -40.93 -16.95 5.89
N ALA A 21 -40.48 -15.70 6.05
CA ALA A 21 -40.80 -14.62 5.12
C ALA A 21 -40.27 -14.90 3.70
N LEU A 22 -39.03 -15.38 3.57
CA LEU A 22 -38.44 -15.81 2.30
C LEU A 22 -39.29 -16.90 1.63
N HIS A 23 -39.63 -17.96 2.36
CA HIS A 23 -40.47 -19.05 1.84
C HIS A 23 -41.85 -18.56 1.40
N ALA A 24 -42.45 -17.61 2.13
CA ALA A 24 -43.71 -16.99 1.73
C ALA A 24 -43.58 -16.18 0.43
N HIS A 25 -42.45 -15.49 0.20
CA HIS A 25 -42.17 -14.82 -1.07
C HIS A 25 -41.98 -15.82 -2.22
N GLN A 26 -41.31 -16.94 -1.98
CA GLN A 26 -41.10 -17.99 -2.97
C GLN A 26 -42.40 -18.73 -3.32
N ALA A 27 -43.22 -19.08 -2.32
CA ALA A 27 -44.55 -19.69 -2.51
C ALA A 27 -45.49 -18.78 -3.32
N ALA A 28 -45.41 -17.46 -3.09
CA ALA A 28 -46.13 -16.46 -3.86
C ALA A 28 -45.51 -16.16 -5.25
N ARG A 29 -44.47 -16.90 -5.66
CA ARG A 29 -43.74 -16.72 -6.94
C ARG A 29 -43.12 -15.34 -7.13
N ARG A 30 -42.87 -14.59 -6.04
CA ARG A 30 -42.22 -13.28 -6.06
C ARG A 30 -40.69 -13.40 -6.08
N LEU A 31 -40.15 -14.47 -5.52
CA LEU A 31 -38.73 -14.85 -5.56
C LEU A 31 -38.58 -16.23 -6.18
N LEU A 32 -37.45 -16.47 -6.85
CA LEU A 32 -37.08 -17.83 -7.26
C LEU A 32 -36.83 -18.72 -6.02
N PRO A 33 -37.26 -19.99 -6.04
CA PRO A 33 -37.05 -20.92 -4.92
C PRO A 33 -35.64 -21.51 -4.94
N LEU A 34 -34.63 -20.68 -4.63
CA LEU A 34 -33.22 -21.07 -4.65
C LEU A 34 -32.69 -21.20 -3.21
N PRO A 35 -31.98 -22.30 -2.88
CA PRO A 35 -31.28 -22.45 -1.59
C PRO A 35 -30.28 -21.31 -1.31
N THR A 36 -29.75 -20.68 -2.37
CA THR A 36 -28.81 -19.55 -2.28
C THR A 36 -29.37 -18.39 -1.47
N TYR A 37 -30.68 -18.12 -1.53
CA TYR A 37 -31.28 -17.04 -0.74
C TYR A 37 -31.28 -17.33 0.76
N GLU A 38 -31.52 -18.58 1.15
CA GLU A 38 -31.37 -18.98 2.55
C GLU A 38 -29.92 -18.86 3.01
N SER A 39 -28.96 -19.25 2.18
CA SER A 39 -27.53 -19.11 2.47
C SER A 39 -27.17 -17.65 2.76
N ILE A 40 -27.63 -16.70 1.93
CA ILE A 40 -27.39 -15.27 2.16
C ILE A 40 -28.01 -14.81 3.49
N LEU A 41 -29.24 -15.22 3.81
CA LEU A 41 -29.88 -14.86 5.08
C LEU A 41 -29.12 -15.44 6.28
N ARG A 42 -28.77 -16.73 6.25
CA ARG A 42 -28.01 -17.39 7.33
C ARG A 42 -26.67 -16.70 7.59
N GLU A 43 -25.98 -16.33 6.52
CA GLU A 43 -24.75 -15.56 6.61
C GLU A 43 -24.96 -14.19 7.27
N PHE A 44 -25.95 -13.43 6.82
CA PHE A 44 -26.22 -12.09 7.34
C PHE A 44 -26.63 -12.13 8.80
N PHE A 45 -27.52 -13.04 9.17
CA PHE A 45 -27.89 -13.19 10.56
C PHE A 45 -26.67 -13.58 11.40
N THR A 46 -25.82 -14.51 10.94
CA THR A 46 -24.63 -14.89 11.70
C THR A 46 -23.61 -13.75 11.85
N LYS A 47 -23.38 -12.97 10.80
CA LYS A 47 -22.37 -11.90 10.80
C LYS A 47 -22.87 -10.62 11.49
N PHE A 48 -24.15 -10.31 11.37
CA PHE A 48 -24.66 -8.96 11.61
C PHE A 48 -25.68 -8.84 12.76
N THR A 49 -26.09 -9.93 13.41
CA THR A 49 -26.93 -9.82 14.63
C THR A 49 -26.15 -9.61 15.93
N SER A 50 -24.81 -9.75 15.93
CA SER A 50 -23.96 -9.71 17.14
C SER A 50 -24.45 -10.65 18.27
N ASN A 51 -23.90 -10.54 19.49
CA ASN A 51 -24.18 -11.43 20.64
C ASN A 51 -25.66 -11.54 21.06
N GLN A 52 -26.53 -10.69 20.50
CA GLN A 52 -27.96 -10.65 20.84
C GLN A 52 -28.82 -11.55 19.94
N LEU A 53 -28.26 -12.14 18.88
CA LEU A 53 -28.98 -13.00 17.91
C LEU A 53 -30.21 -12.33 17.25
N LEU A 54 -30.28 -10.99 17.30
CA LEU A 54 -31.36 -10.19 16.73
C LEU A 54 -30.88 -9.30 15.59
N MET A 55 -31.61 -9.28 14.48
CA MET A 55 -31.37 -8.37 13.36
C MET A 55 -31.89 -6.97 13.71
N ASN A 56 -31.00 -5.98 13.66
CA ASN A 56 -31.30 -4.58 13.98
C ASN A 56 -30.97 -3.67 12.78
N ALA A 57 -31.31 -2.37 12.89
CA ALA A 57 -31.09 -1.40 11.81
C ALA A 57 -29.62 -1.33 11.34
N SER A 58 -28.65 -1.47 12.25
CA SER A 58 -27.23 -1.51 11.89
C SER A 58 -26.88 -2.78 11.09
N GLY A 59 -27.40 -3.93 11.51
CA GLY A 59 -27.21 -5.19 10.80
C GLY A 59 -27.84 -5.19 9.40
N VAL A 60 -29.03 -4.60 9.27
CA VAL A 60 -29.68 -4.37 7.96
C VAL A 60 -28.81 -3.48 7.08
N ALA A 61 -28.31 -2.35 7.60
CA ALA A 61 -27.44 -1.44 6.84
C ALA A 61 -26.15 -2.13 6.34
N LYS A 62 -25.52 -2.97 7.17
CA LYS A 62 -24.36 -3.77 6.77
C LYS A 62 -24.71 -4.81 5.71
N SER A 63 -25.86 -5.48 5.85
CA SER A 63 -26.35 -6.45 4.89
C SER A 63 -26.62 -5.84 3.52
N VAL A 64 -27.15 -4.60 3.48
CA VAL A 64 -27.34 -3.84 2.24
C VAL A 64 -26.01 -3.68 1.49
N LYS A 65 -24.92 -3.31 2.19
CA LYS A 65 -23.59 -3.18 1.58
C LYS A 65 -23.14 -4.49 0.91
N VAL A 66 -23.25 -5.62 1.63
CA VAL A 66 -22.86 -6.94 1.08
C VAL A 66 -23.74 -7.37 -0.10
N LEU A 67 -25.02 -7.02 -0.11
CA LEU A 67 -25.89 -7.28 -1.28
C LEU A 67 -25.53 -6.46 -2.50
N TYR A 68 -24.96 -5.26 -2.33
CA TYR A 68 -24.42 -4.49 -3.45
C TYR A 68 -23.16 -5.15 -4.03
N GLU A 69 -22.26 -5.62 -3.16
CA GLU A 69 -21.06 -6.38 -3.56
C GLU A 69 -21.44 -7.66 -4.33
N ARG A 70 -22.56 -8.30 -3.98
CA ARG A 70 -23.08 -9.51 -4.67
C ARG A 70 -23.97 -9.25 -5.88
N ARG A 71 -23.92 -8.06 -6.48
CA ARG A 71 -24.80 -7.70 -7.60
C ARG A 71 -24.76 -8.72 -8.75
N ALA A 72 -23.58 -9.21 -9.13
CA ALA A 72 -23.40 -10.16 -10.22
C ALA A 72 -24.12 -11.50 -9.98
N LEU A 73 -24.28 -11.92 -8.71
CA LEU A 73 -25.04 -13.12 -8.37
C LEU A 73 -26.50 -13.00 -8.80
N PHE A 74 -27.14 -11.88 -8.47
CA PHE A 74 -28.55 -11.66 -8.77
C PHE A 74 -28.79 -11.44 -10.25
N GLU A 75 -27.88 -10.74 -10.94
CA GLU A 75 -27.95 -10.59 -12.39
C GLU A 75 -27.84 -11.94 -13.10
N ALA A 76 -26.90 -12.80 -12.67
CA ALA A 76 -26.79 -14.15 -13.22
C ALA A 76 -28.04 -15.01 -12.94
N ILE A 77 -28.62 -14.90 -11.75
CA ILE A 77 -29.87 -15.61 -11.40
C ILE A 77 -31.01 -15.16 -12.32
N GLU A 78 -31.12 -13.87 -12.57
CA GLU A 78 -32.12 -13.28 -13.47
C GLU A 78 -31.94 -13.78 -14.91
N ASP A 79 -30.71 -13.75 -15.42
CA ASP A 79 -30.37 -14.22 -16.77
C ASP A 79 -30.70 -15.71 -16.98
N HIS A 80 -30.58 -16.52 -15.92
CA HIS A 80 -30.84 -17.96 -15.96
C HIS A 80 -32.20 -18.34 -15.35
N ALA A 81 -33.07 -17.37 -15.06
CA ALA A 81 -34.31 -17.60 -14.33
C ALA A 81 -35.24 -18.60 -15.01
N SER A 82 -35.28 -18.63 -16.35
CA SER A 82 -36.07 -19.59 -17.12
C SER A 82 -35.56 -21.01 -16.93
N ALA A 83 -34.25 -21.23 -17.11
CA ALA A 83 -33.60 -22.54 -16.93
C ALA A 83 -33.71 -23.04 -15.48
N LEU A 84 -33.48 -22.17 -14.49
CA LEU A 84 -33.61 -22.47 -13.07
C LEU A 84 -35.06 -22.80 -12.65
N ARG A 85 -36.07 -22.33 -13.39
CA ARG A 85 -37.47 -22.73 -13.19
C ARG A 85 -37.79 -24.09 -13.82
N MET A 86 -37.06 -24.48 -14.86
CA MET A 86 -37.29 -25.73 -15.60
C MET A 86 -36.52 -26.92 -15.06
N THR A 87 -35.48 -26.72 -14.23
CA THR A 87 -34.91 -27.82 -13.46
C THR A 87 -35.99 -28.35 -12.52
N ASN A 88 -36.41 -29.60 -12.75
CA ASN A 88 -37.59 -30.28 -12.17
C ASN A 88 -37.63 -30.39 -10.62
N THR A 89 -36.84 -29.61 -9.88
CA THR A 89 -36.79 -29.60 -8.42
C THR A 89 -37.88 -28.75 -7.76
N TRP A 90 -38.75 -28.09 -8.56
CA TRP A 90 -39.76 -27.15 -8.06
C TRP A 90 -40.81 -27.77 -7.11
N THR A 91 -41.06 -29.08 -7.15
CA THR A 91 -42.06 -29.70 -6.25
C THR A 91 -41.51 -30.16 -4.89
N ASP A 92 -40.19 -30.19 -4.66
CA ASP A 92 -39.62 -30.76 -3.43
C ASP A 92 -38.81 -29.76 -2.57
N ALA A 93 -38.26 -28.67 -3.13
CA ALA A 93 -37.31 -27.81 -2.40
C ALA A 93 -37.95 -26.93 -1.30
N VAL A 94 -39.20 -26.48 -1.48
CA VAL A 94 -39.90 -25.64 -0.48
C VAL A 94 -40.30 -26.46 0.77
N ASN A 95 -40.35 -27.79 0.68
CA ASN A 95 -40.82 -28.67 1.75
C ASN A 95 -39.76 -29.66 2.28
N ARG A 96 -38.50 -29.58 1.81
CA ARG A 96 -37.42 -30.47 2.25
C ARG A 96 -36.22 -29.68 2.77
N PRO A 97 -36.23 -29.27 4.05
CA PRO A 97 -35.04 -28.68 4.71
C PRO A 97 -33.82 -29.62 4.75
N GLU A 98 -34.00 -30.89 4.35
CA GLU A 98 -32.96 -31.90 4.20
C GLU A 98 -32.09 -31.72 2.94
N ILE A 99 -32.51 -30.91 1.96
CA ILE A 99 -31.74 -30.68 0.74
C ILE A 99 -30.59 -29.72 1.05
N ASP A 100 -29.38 -30.27 1.10
CA ASP A 100 -28.18 -29.47 1.30
C ASP A 100 -27.89 -28.59 0.06
N GLY A 101 -27.75 -27.28 0.27
CA GLY A 101 -27.57 -26.31 -0.80
C GLY A 101 -26.31 -26.53 -1.64
N LEU A 102 -25.25 -27.12 -1.07
CA LEU A 102 -24.05 -27.45 -1.84
C LEU A 102 -24.37 -28.57 -2.83
N GLN A 103 -25.01 -29.66 -2.36
CA GLN A 103 -25.41 -30.78 -3.23
C GLN A 103 -26.41 -30.34 -4.31
N TRP A 104 -27.38 -29.50 -3.95
CA TRP A 104 -28.35 -28.97 -4.91
C TRP A 104 -27.67 -28.21 -6.06
N CYS A 105 -26.66 -27.39 -5.74
CA CYS A 105 -25.90 -26.66 -6.76
C CYS A 105 -25.15 -27.59 -7.72
N VAL A 106 -24.52 -28.65 -7.20
CA VAL A 106 -23.80 -29.62 -8.05
C VAL A 106 -24.75 -30.39 -8.97
N ALA A 107 -25.98 -30.64 -8.54
CA ALA A 107 -27.00 -31.31 -9.35
C ALA A 107 -27.60 -30.42 -10.46
N GLN A 108 -27.31 -29.12 -10.51
CA GLN A 108 -27.81 -28.24 -11.57
C GLN A 108 -26.97 -28.37 -12.84
N VAL A 109 -27.65 -28.46 -13.99
CA VAL A 109 -27.00 -28.57 -15.33
C VAL A 109 -26.81 -27.19 -15.98
N SER A 110 -26.77 -26.11 -15.18
CA SER A 110 -26.71 -24.74 -15.67
C SER A 110 -25.35 -24.09 -15.42
N SER A 111 -24.95 -23.18 -16.32
CA SER A 111 -23.71 -22.38 -16.23
C SER A 111 -23.61 -21.53 -14.97
N ILE A 112 -24.72 -21.30 -14.26
CA ILE A 112 -24.75 -20.55 -12.99
C ILE A 112 -24.40 -21.41 -11.77
N ALA A 113 -24.39 -22.74 -11.88
CA ALA A 113 -24.12 -23.65 -10.76
C ALA A 113 -22.84 -23.32 -9.95
N PRO A 114 -21.69 -23.00 -10.58
CA PRO A 114 -20.49 -22.62 -9.84
C PRO A 114 -20.64 -21.33 -9.03
N LEU A 115 -21.40 -20.35 -9.54
CA LEU A 115 -21.65 -19.08 -8.87
C LEU A 115 -22.56 -19.24 -7.65
N LEU A 116 -23.60 -20.09 -7.77
CA LEU A 116 -24.46 -20.43 -6.63
C LEU A 116 -23.69 -21.25 -5.58
N LEU A 117 -22.87 -22.20 -6.03
CA LEU A 117 -22.03 -23.02 -5.15
C LEU A 117 -20.99 -22.18 -4.41
N ALA A 118 -20.38 -21.19 -5.06
CA ALA A 118 -19.45 -20.24 -4.42
C ALA A 118 -20.09 -19.51 -3.24
N GLN A 119 -21.32 -19.03 -3.38
CA GLN A 119 -22.06 -18.39 -2.28
C GLN A 119 -22.29 -19.35 -1.10
N HIS A 120 -22.68 -20.59 -1.37
CA HIS A 120 -22.87 -21.60 -0.31
C HIS A 120 -21.55 -21.95 0.39
N VAL A 121 -20.46 -22.12 -0.36
CA VAL A 121 -19.13 -22.34 0.23
C VAL A 121 -18.74 -21.15 1.10
N HIS A 122 -18.93 -19.91 0.63
CA HIS A 122 -18.63 -18.73 1.44
C HIS A 122 -19.40 -18.70 2.76
N GLU A 123 -20.72 -18.92 2.71
CA GLU A 123 -21.55 -18.96 3.90
C GLU A 123 -21.05 -20.00 4.89
N ARG A 124 -20.87 -21.26 4.47
CA ARG A 124 -20.42 -22.35 5.36
C ARG A 124 -19.09 -22.07 6.04
N PHE A 125 -18.13 -21.49 5.32
CA PHE A 125 -16.80 -21.19 5.87
C PHE A 125 -16.75 -19.90 6.70
N THR A 126 -17.72 -18.99 6.55
CA THR A 126 -17.75 -17.72 7.30
C THR A 126 -18.73 -17.71 8.47
N VAL A 127 -19.75 -18.56 8.45
CA VAL A 127 -20.71 -18.73 9.54
C VAL A 127 -20.11 -19.55 10.68
N VAL A 128 -19.21 -20.49 10.37
CA VAL A 128 -18.69 -21.45 11.34
C VAL A 128 -17.40 -20.96 11.98
N ARG A 129 -17.43 -20.77 13.31
CA ARG A 129 -16.32 -20.20 14.08
C ARG A 129 -15.45 -21.24 14.79
N ASP A 130 -16.03 -22.38 15.18
CA ASP A 130 -15.31 -23.43 15.90
C ASP A 130 -14.62 -24.43 14.96
N LYS A 131 -13.61 -25.12 15.49
CA LYS A 131 -12.79 -26.06 14.70
C LYS A 131 -13.59 -27.26 14.20
N ALA A 132 -14.50 -27.81 15.01
CA ALA A 132 -15.26 -29.00 14.65
C ALA A 132 -16.24 -28.69 13.52
N GLY A 133 -16.91 -27.55 13.59
CA GLY A 133 -17.79 -27.08 12.54
C GLY A 133 -17.04 -26.78 11.24
N LYS A 134 -15.82 -26.23 11.27
CA LYS A 134 -15.01 -26.02 10.05
C LYS A 134 -14.69 -27.33 9.35
N VAL A 135 -14.33 -28.37 10.11
CA VAL A 135 -14.11 -29.73 9.58
C VAL A 135 -15.40 -30.28 8.97
N ALA A 136 -16.55 -30.08 9.63
CA ALA A 136 -17.84 -30.51 9.09
C ALA A 136 -18.22 -29.76 7.80
N ALA A 137 -17.97 -28.44 7.74
CA ALA A 137 -18.20 -27.62 6.54
C ALA A 137 -17.32 -28.07 5.36
N GLU A 138 -16.04 -28.38 5.63
CA GLU A 138 -15.13 -28.92 4.62
C GLU A 138 -15.58 -30.30 4.13
N ALA A 139 -15.97 -31.19 5.05
CA ALA A 139 -16.50 -32.51 4.70
C ALA A 139 -17.78 -32.43 3.86
N ALA A 140 -18.69 -31.51 4.17
CA ALA A 140 -19.91 -31.27 3.40
C ALA A 140 -19.60 -30.74 1.99
N ALA A 141 -18.71 -29.74 1.87
CA ALA A 141 -18.27 -29.22 0.58
C ALA A 141 -17.60 -30.32 -0.27
N ARG A 142 -16.73 -31.12 0.33
CA ARG A 142 -16.06 -32.26 -0.33
C ARG A 142 -17.08 -33.31 -0.79
N SER A 143 -18.05 -33.66 0.05
CA SER A 143 -19.11 -34.61 -0.28
C SER A 143 -19.95 -34.11 -1.46
N ALA A 144 -20.28 -32.83 -1.51
CA ALA A 144 -21.04 -32.25 -2.62
C ALA A 144 -20.21 -32.25 -3.91
N LEU A 145 -18.96 -31.81 -3.85
CA LEU A 145 -18.05 -31.78 -5.01
C LEU A 145 -17.86 -33.17 -5.63
N ASN A 146 -17.82 -34.23 -4.83
CA ASN A 146 -17.71 -35.61 -5.30
C ASN A 146 -18.94 -36.11 -6.08
N LEU A 147 -20.06 -35.38 -6.06
CA LEU A 147 -21.20 -35.66 -6.95
C LEU A 147 -20.94 -35.20 -8.38
N SER A 148 -19.99 -34.28 -8.59
CA SER A 148 -19.56 -33.85 -9.92
C SER A 148 -18.76 -34.96 -10.59
N PRO A 149 -18.96 -35.21 -11.91
CA PRO A 149 -18.09 -36.09 -12.66
C PRO A 149 -16.65 -35.55 -12.76
N ASP A 150 -16.49 -34.23 -12.62
CA ASP A 150 -15.20 -33.55 -12.56
C ASP A 150 -15.19 -32.55 -11.37
N PRO A 151 -14.77 -32.99 -10.18
CA PRO A 151 -14.75 -32.14 -8.98
C PRO A 151 -13.74 -31.00 -9.08
N LEU A 152 -12.58 -31.21 -9.73
CA LEU A 152 -11.51 -30.22 -9.84
C LEU A 152 -11.92 -29.08 -10.76
N LEU A 153 -12.51 -29.39 -11.92
CA LEU A 153 -13.02 -28.38 -12.84
C LEU A 153 -14.15 -27.57 -12.20
N LEU A 154 -15.03 -28.23 -11.43
CA LEU A 154 -16.08 -27.53 -10.70
C LEU A 154 -15.49 -26.58 -9.65
N VAL A 155 -14.48 -27.02 -8.89
CA VAL A 155 -13.76 -26.13 -7.95
C VAL A 155 -13.14 -24.95 -8.67
N LEU A 156 -12.50 -25.15 -9.83
CA LEU A 156 -11.93 -24.05 -10.62
C LEU A 156 -13.00 -23.03 -11.01
N HIS A 157 -14.15 -23.47 -11.53
CA HIS A 157 -15.24 -22.57 -11.88
C HIS A 157 -15.84 -21.85 -10.65
N VAL A 158 -15.90 -22.51 -9.49
CA VAL A 158 -16.30 -21.90 -8.22
C VAL A 158 -15.30 -20.82 -7.81
N LEU A 159 -14.00 -21.09 -7.96
CA LEU A 159 -12.95 -20.13 -7.65
C LEU A 159 -12.99 -18.89 -8.55
N LEU A 160 -13.25 -19.08 -9.85
CA LEU A 160 -13.46 -18.00 -10.82
C LEU A 160 -14.76 -17.22 -10.57
N ALA A 161 -15.71 -17.80 -9.84
CA ALA A 161 -16.94 -17.13 -9.47
C ALA A 161 -16.77 -16.23 -8.23
N PHE A 162 -15.82 -16.51 -7.32
CA PHE A 162 -15.62 -15.69 -6.11
C PHE A 162 -15.25 -14.22 -6.38
N PRO A 163 -14.34 -13.89 -7.34
CA PRO A 163 -14.09 -12.50 -7.70
C PRO A 163 -15.35 -11.76 -8.14
N LYS A 164 -16.26 -12.44 -8.85
CA LYS A 164 -17.55 -11.85 -9.26
C LYS A 164 -18.48 -11.54 -8.10
N LEU A 165 -18.25 -12.19 -6.95
CA LEU A 165 -19.00 -11.97 -5.71
C LEU A 165 -18.28 -10.97 -4.77
N ASP A 166 -17.11 -10.46 -5.16
CA ASP A 166 -16.20 -9.67 -4.33
C ASP A 166 -15.80 -10.38 -3.02
N ILE A 167 -15.55 -11.69 -3.13
CA ILE A 167 -15.23 -12.57 -1.99
C ILE A 167 -13.79 -13.05 -2.08
N SER A 168 -13.04 -12.88 -0.99
CA SER A 168 -11.73 -13.50 -0.82
C SER A 168 -11.88 -14.95 -0.32
N PHE A 169 -11.33 -15.92 -1.06
CA PHE A 169 -11.29 -17.32 -0.67
C PHE A 169 -9.87 -17.90 -0.90
N ARG A 170 -9.40 -18.75 0.01
CA ARG A 170 -8.12 -19.46 -0.12
C ARG A 170 -8.37 -20.91 -0.46
N VAL A 171 -7.69 -21.42 -1.48
CA VAL A 171 -7.82 -22.81 -1.94
C VAL A 171 -7.25 -23.74 -0.86
N PRO A 172 -8.01 -24.74 -0.37
CA PRO A 172 -7.45 -25.81 0.44
C PRO A 172 -6.38 -26.58 -0.37
N ARG A 173 -5.19 -26.78 0.21
CA ARG A 173 -4.03 -27.38 -0.48
C ARG A 173 -4.17 -28.86 -0.85
N GLU A 174 -5.26 -29.50 -0.44
CA GLU A 174 -5.51 -30.92 -0.66
C GLU A 174 -6.56 -31.10 -1.76
N ALA A 175 -6.12 -31.23 -3.01
CA ALA A 175 -7.01 -31.54 -4.12
C ALA A 175 -6.39 -32.59 -5.05
N ALA A 176 -7.28 -33.35 -5.70
CA ALA A 176 -7.00 -34.53 -6.51
C ALA A 176 -5.93 -34.31 -7.59
N THR A 177 -5.43 -35.40 -8.17
CA THR A 177 -4.37 -35.36 -9.19
C THR A 177 -4.82 -34.54 -10.41
N PRO A 178 -4.15 -33.42 -10.73
CA PRO A 178 -4.52 -32.56 -11.85
C PRO A 178 -4.38 -33.29 -13.20
N SER A 179 -5.23 -32.91 -14.16
CA SER A 179 -5.21 -33.42 -15.53
C SER A 179 -4.91 -32.27 -16.51
N PRO A 180 -4.44 -32.56 -17.75
CA PRO A 180 -4.17 -31.53 -18.75
C PRO A 180 -5.38 -30.64 -19.09
N HIS A 181 -6.61 -31.15 -18.96
CA HIS A 181 -7.80 -30.34 -19.21
C HIS A 181 -8.00 -29.25 -18.14
N HIS A 182 -7.73 -29.54 -16.86
CA HIS A 182 -7.83 -28.54 -15.78
C HIS A 182 -6.85 -27.40 -15.99
N GLN A 183 -5.63 -27.75 -16.41
CA GLN A 183 -4.59 -26.78 -16.74
C GLN A 183 -5.02 -25.86 -17.91
N ALA A 184 -5.53 -26.43 -18.99
CA ALA A 184 -6.04 -25.66 -20.12
C ALA A 184 -7.16 -24.69 -19.72
N GLN A 185 -8.04 -25.11 -18.80
CA GLN A 185 -9.11 -24.28 -18.26
C GLN A 185 -8.55 -23.11 -17.42
N CYS A 186 -7.53 -23.35 -16.59
CA CYS A 186 -6.86 -22.28 -15.86
C CYS A 186 -6.25 -21.24 -16.81
N ILE A 187 -5.54 -21.69 -17.85
CA ILE A 187 -4.89 -20.79 -18.82
C ILE A 187 -5.92 -19.97 -19.61
N MET A 188 -7.03 -20.60 -20.01
CA MET A 188 -8.12 -19.93 -20.73
C MET A 188 -8.76 -18.81 -19.90
N HIS A 189 -8.92 -19.04 -18.59
CA HIS A 189 -9.58 -18.11 -17.66
C HIS A 189 -8.61 -17.24 -16.85
N LEU A 190 -7.32 -17.16 -17.23
CA LEU A 190 -6.33 -16.37 -16.51
C LEU A 190 -6.79 -14.91 -16.28
N ASP A 191 -7.41 -14.29 -17.28
CA ASP A 191 -7.85 -12.89 -17.20
C ASP A 191 -9.05 -12.66 -16.28
N ASP A 192 -9.76 -13.73 -15.89
CA ASP A 192 -10.84 -13.68 -14.92
C ASP A 192 -10.34 -13.83 -13.47
N MET A 193 -9.04 -14.12 -13.29
CA MET A 193 -8.42 -14.36 -11.97
C MET A 193 -7.82 -13.09 -11.38
N SER A 194 -7.87 -12.98 -10.05
CA SER A 194 -6.98 -12.07 -9.32
C SER A 194 -5.55 -12.64 -9.28
N MET A 195 -4.55 -11.78 -9.05
CA MET A 195 -3.17 -12.24 -8.83
C MET A 195 -3.07 -13.27 -7.69
N TYR A 196 -3.91 -13.12 -6.65
CA TYR A 196 -3.97 -14.06 -5.53
C TYR A 196 -4.39 -15.45 -5.99
N LEU A 197 -5.48 -15.54 -6.76
CA LEU A 197 -6.00 -16.80 -7.25
C LEU A 197 -5.03 -17.45 -8.23
N MET A 198 -4.47 -16.68 -9.16
CA MET A 198 -3.49 -17.18 -10.13
C MET A 198 -2.28 -17.82 -9.43
N GLN A 199 -1.72 -17.19 -8.39
CA GLN A 199 -0.59 -17.73 -7.65
C GLN A 199 -0.91 -19.06 -6.95
N GLU A 200 -2.05 -19.15 -6.28
CA GLU A 200 -2.50 -20.38 -5.60
C GLU A 200 -2.68 -21.51 -6.63
N LEU A 201 -3.31 -21.22 -7.77
CA LEU A 201 -3.48 -22.20 -8.84
C LEU A 201 -2.15 -22.58 -9.49
N ASN A 202 -1.19 -21.65 -9.62
CA ASN A 202 0.13 -21.98 -10.14
C ASN A 202 0.89 -22.98 -9.26
N VAL A 203 0.71 -22.94 -7.94
CA VAL A 203 1.31 -23.94 -7.02
C VAL A 203 0.78 -25.34 -7.28
N VAL A 204 -0.50 -25.46 -7.67
CA VAL A 204 -1.17 -26.74 -7.89
C VAL A 204 -0.98 -27.27 -9.31
N PHE A 205 -1.08 -26.38 -10.30
CA PHE A 205 -1.19 -26.74 -11.71
C PHE A 205 0.06 -26.44 -12.54
N ASP A 206 1.06 -25.76 -11.98
CA ASP A 206 2.27 -25.29 -12.68
C ASP A 206 1.97 -24.51 -13.96
N LEU A 207 1.13 -23.47 -13.85
CA LEU A 207 0.68 -22.67 -14.99
C LEU A 207 1.86 -22.02 -15.75
N VAL A 208 2.90 -21.60 -15.03
CA VAL A 208 4.14 -21.06 -15.62
C VAL A 208 4.83 -22.10 -16.49
N GLY A 209 4.93 -23.36 -16.03
CA GLY A 209 5.51 -24.44 -16.83
C GLY A 209 4.74 -24.78 -18.11
N ILE A 210 3.45 -24.39 -18.18
CA ILE A 210 2.56 -24.71 -19.29
C ILE A 210 2.58 -23.65 -20.38
N ASP A 211 2.36 -22.39 -19.99
CA ASP A 211 2.31 -21.28 -20.92
C ASP A 211 2.79 -19.99 -20.23
N ILE A 212 4.11 -19.89 -20.07
CA ILE A 212 4.74 -18.73 -19.46
C ILE A 212 4.42 -17.42 -20.20
N SER A 213 4.29 -17.45 -21.54
CA SER A 213 3.98 -16.27 -22.33
C SER A 213 2.59 -15.72 -21.97
N ARG A 214 1.61 -16.60 -21.82
CA ARG A 214 0.26 -16.22 -21.39
C ARG A 214 0.23 -15.74 -19.94
N VAL A 215 0.97 -16.38 -19.03
CA VAL A 215 1.09 -15.94 -17.63
C VAL A 215 1.81 -14.60 -17.53
N ALA A 216 2.85 -14.36 -18.32
CA ALA A 216 3.56 -13.07 -18.36
C ALA A 216 2.67 -11.95 -18.90
N ALA A 217 1.88 -12.23 -19.95
CA ALA A 217 0.90 -11.27 -20.46
C ALA A 217 -0.19 -10.94 -19.42
N PHE A 218 -0.61 -11.94 -18.62
CA PHE A 218 -1.49 -11.72 -17.47
C PHE A 218 -0.79 -10.80 -16.44
N CYS A 219 0.42 -11.14 -16.00
CA CYS A 219 1.15 -10.34 -15.03
C CYS A 219 1.40 -8.89 -15.49
N ALA A 220 1.73 -8.68 -16.77
CA ALA A 220 1.90 -7.34 -17.35
C ALA A 220 0.62 -6.50 -17.30
N ARG A 221 -0.55 -7.10 -17.54
CA ARG A 221 -1.84 -6.39 -17.38
C ARG A 221 -2.15 -6.15 -15.90
N THR A 222 -2.06 -7.19 -15.09
CA THR A 222 -2.46 -7.15 -13.68
C THR A 222 -1.63 -6.19 -12.87
N ILE A 223 -0.32 -6.08 -13.14
CA ILE A 223 0.55 -5.16 -12.38
C ILE A 223 0.16 -3.68 -12.55
N VAL A 224 -0.39 -3.31 -13.71
CA VAL A 224 -0.86 -1.94 -13.99
C VAL A 224 -2.23 -1.68 -13.38
N LEU A 225 -3.10 -2.70 -13.36
CA LEU A 225 -4.48 -2.58 -12.87
C LEU A 225 -4.61 -2.71 -11.35
N ASP A 226 -3.69 -3.43 -10.68
CA ASP A 226 -3.72 -3.64 -9.24
C ASP A 226 -3.26 -2.38 -8.47
N HIS A 227 -3.98 -2.04 -7.40
CA HIS A 227 -3.55 -1.00 -6.47
C HIS A 227 -2.28 -1.36 -5.67
N HIS A 228 -1.81 -2.61 -5.75
CA HIS A 228 -0.64 -3.13 -5.03
C HIS A 228 0.27 -3.99 -5.95
N PRO A 229 1.09 -3.37 -6.82
CA PRO A 229 1.90 -4.07 -7.83
C PRO A 229 2.95 -5.01 -7.24
N GLU A 230 3.30 -4.85 -5.96
CA GLU A 230 4.33 -5.62 -5.28
C GLU A 230 4.12 -7.13 -5.35
N LYS A 231 2.88 -7.58 -5.23
CA LYS A 231 2.58 -9.01 -5.23
C LYS A 231 2.88 -9.66 -6.58
N THR A 232 2.54 -8.98 -7.67
CA THR A 232 2.84 -9.41 -9.04
C THR A 232 4.34 -9.37 -9.27
N LEU A 233 5.00 -8.31 -8.83
CA LEU A 233 6.45 -8.13 -8.96
C LEU A 233 7.24 -9.23 -8.22
N ASN A 234 6.88 -9.53 -6.96
CA ASN A 234 7.50 -10.59 -6.16
C ASN A 234 7.34 -11.97 -6.81
N PHE A 235 6.20 -12.23 -7.46
CA PHE A 235 5.98 -13.48 -8.19
C PHE A 235 6.90 -13.63 -9.40
N ILE A 236 7.05 -12.57 -10.18
CA ILE A 236 7.91 -12.53 -11.37
C ILE A 236 9.38 -12.68 -10.95
N ILE A 237 9.86 -11.83 -10.03
CA ILE A 237 11.28 -11.78 -9.63
C ILE A 237 11.75 -13.11 -9.02
N ALA A 238 10.89 -13.82 -8.29
CA ALA A 238 11.23 -15.09 -7.66
C ALA A 238 11.47 -16.24 -8.66
N ARG A 239 11.29 -16.03 -9.97
CA ARG A 239 11.27 -17.09 -10.99
C ARG A 239 12.20 -16.75 -12.17
N PRO A 240 13.31 -17.49 -12.37
CA PRO A 240 14.26 -17.25 -13.45
C PRO A 240 13.65 -17.27 -14.86
N ALA A 241 12.57 -18.02 -15.07
CA ALA A 241 11.90 -18.13 -16.37
C ALA A 241 11.30 -16.79 -16.86
N PHE A 242 11.01 -15.85 -15.97
CA PHE A 242 10.54 -14.51 -16.37
C PHE A 242 11.66 -13.61 -16.91
N PHE A 243 12.92 -14.00 -16.74
CA PHE A 243 14.08 -13.30 -17.29
C PHE A 243 14.51 -13.87 -18.65
N GLU A 244 13.76 -14.79 -19.26
CA GLU A 244 13.95 -15.13 -20.66
C GLU A 244 13.69 -13.89 -21.53
N PRO A 245 14.50 -13.60 -22.56
CA PRO A 245 14.40 -12.36 -23.35
C PRO A 245 12.99 -12.10 -23.91
N GLU A 246 12.32 -13.13 -24.43
CA GLU A 246 10.97 -13.03 -24.98
C GLU A 246 9.92 -12.71 -23.90
N ILE A 247 10.12 -13.21 -22.68
CA ILE A 247 9.20 -13.01 -21.56
C ILE A 247 9.43 -11.64 -20.91
N ALA A 248 10.69 -11.24 -20.75
CA ALA A 248 11.04 -9.90 -20.28
C ALA A 248 10.47 -8.82 -21.21
N ALA A 249 10.50 -9.04 -22.53
CA ALA A 249 9.92 -8.13 -23.52
C ALA A 249 8.40 -7.94 -23.37
N LEU A 250 7.67 -8.93 -22.81
CA LEU A 250 6.24 -8.80 -22.51
C LEU A 250 5.97 -7.96 -21.24
N LEU A 251 6.89 -8.00 -20.29
CA LEU A 251 6.72 -7.36 -18.98
C LEU A 251 7.19 -5.90 -18.96
N VAL A 252 8.34 -5.62 -19.58
CA VAL A 252 9.02 -4.33 -19.51
C VAL A 252 8.13 -3.13 -19.90
N PRO A 253 7.25 -3.20 -20.93
CA PRO A 253 6.33 -2.11 -21.25
C PRO A 253 5.42 -1.69 -20.09
N ALA A 254 4.81 -2.66 -19.41
CA ALA A 254 3.95 -2.39 -18.25
C ALA A 254 4.73 -1.81 -17.06
N LEU A 255 5.96 -2.29 -16.84
CA LEU A 255 6.84 -1.75 -15.81
C LEU A 255 7.27 -0.32 -16.10
N ALA A 256 7.57 0.00 -17.36
CA ALA A 256 7.96 1.34 -17.79
C ALA A 256 6.81 2.35 -17.63
N GLU A 257 5.60 1.95 -18.00
CA GLU A 257 4.38 2.75 -17.79
C GLU A 257 4.18 3.08 -16.30
N LEU A 258 4.26 2.07 -15.42
CA LEU A 258 4.15 2.28 -13.97
C LEU A 258 5.24 3.20 -13.41
N TYR A 259 6.48 3.05 -13.87
CA TYR A 259 7.56 3.96 -13.46
C TYR A 259 7.28 5.39 -13.90
N ALA A 260 6.80 5.60 -15.13
CA ALA A 260 6.42 6.92 -15.63
C ALA A 260 5.30 7.56 -14.78
N GLN A 261 4.38 6.75 -14.27
CA GLN A 261 3.34 7.16 -13.31
C GLN A 261 3.87 7.41 -11.88
N GLY A 262 5.16 7.21 -11.62
CA GLY A 262 5.82 7.46 -10.33
C GLY A 262 6.00 6.22 -9.44
N VAL A 263 5.68 5.02 -9.93
CA VAL A 263 5.82 3.77 -9.17
C VAL A 263 7.25 3.23 -9.30
N THR A 264 8.15 3.66 -8.42
CA THR A 264 9.57 3.27 -8.44
C THR A 264 9.83 1.81 -8.07
N LEU A 265 8.88 1.14 -7.44
CA LEU A 265 8.98 -0.26 -7.01
C LEU A 265 9.38 -1.20 -8.17
N VAL A 266 8.93 -0.90 -9.40
CA VAL A 266 9.21 -1.70 -10.60
C VAL A 266 10.69 -1.80 -10.94
N LEU A 267 11.53 -0.87 -10.45
CA LEU A 267 12.99 -0.93 -10.61
C LEU A 267 13.60 -2.18 -9.97
N ARG A 268 12.92 -2.83 -9.01
CA ARG A 268 13.37 -4.11 -8.44
C ARG A 268 13.52 -5.19 -9.51
N TYR A 269 12.65 -5.23 -10.52
CA TYR A 269 12.78 -6.18 -11.63
C TYR A 269 13.96 -5.81 -12.54
N ILE A 270 14.15 -4.52 -12.84
CA ILE A 270 15.27 -4.03 -13.66
C ILE A 270 16.60 -4.36 -12.98
N ARG A 271 16.74 -4.07 -11.68
CA ARG A 271 17.90 -4.45 -10.86
C ARG A 271 18.14 -5.96 -10.86
N ALA A 272 17.09 -6.76 -10.68
CA ALA A 272 17.20 -8.21 -10.73
C ALA A 272 17.66 -8.71 -12.11
N SER A 273 17.21 -8.08 -13.20
CA SER A 273 17.61 -8.44 -14.57
C SER A 273 19.11 -8.27 -14.83
N LEU A 274 19.79 -7.38 -14.11
CA LEU A 274 21.25 -7.18 -14.21
C LEU A 274 22.06 -8.42 -13.80
N THR A 275 21.46 -9.31 -13.00
CA THR A 275 22.09 -10.56 -12.57
C THR A 275 21.96 -11.69 -13.60
N ASP A 276 21.12 -11.52 -14.62
CA ASP A 276 20.90 -12.51 -15.67
C ASP A 276 21.54 -12.07 -16.99
N ALA A 277 22.62 -12.77 -17.37
CA ALA A 277 23.41 -12.41 -18.56
C ALA A 277 22.60 -12.36 -19.87
N ARG A 278 21.44 -13.03 -19.95
CA ARG A 278 20.59 -13.05 -21.16
C ARG A 278 19.88 -11.73 -21.39
N VAL A 279 19.62 -10.98 -20.33
CA VAL A 279 18.79 -9.76 -20.36
C VAL A 279 19.47 -8.53 -19.75
N ALA A 280 20.56 -8.70 -19.00
CA ALA A 280 21.26 -7.62 -18.30
C ALA A 280 21.63 -6.42 -19.18
N ALA A 281 22.04 -6.67 -20.44
CA ALA A 281 22.40 -5.61 -21.38
C ALA A 281 21.20 -4.98 -22.12
N VAL A 282 20.04 -5.66 -22.14
CA VAL A 282 18.90 -5.29 -23.00
C VAL A 282 17.76 -4.68 -22.20
N VAL A 283 17.42 -5.27 -21.05
CA VAL A 283 16.25 -4.85 -20.25
C VAL A 283 16.37 -3.42 -19.74
N PRO A 284 17.48 -2.97 -19.13
CA PRO A 284 17.61 -1.58 -18.67
C PRO A 284 17.49 -0.57 -19.82
N VAL A 285 18.15 -0.84 -20.95
CA VAL A 285 18.08 0.01 -22.15
C VAL A 285 16.65 0.06 -22.69
N HIS A 286 15.99 -1.08 -22.84
CA HIS A 286 14.63 -1.17 -23.36
C HIS A 286 13.62 -0.46 -22.45
N PHE A 287 13.72 -0.69 -21.14
CA PHE A 287 12.90 -0.05 -20.12
C PHE A 287 13.04 1.47 -20.19
N THR A 288 14.27 1.99 -20.17
CA THR A 288 14.52 3.44 -20.19
C THR A 288 14.02 4.08 -21.49
N ARG A 289 14.15 3.41 -22.64
CA ARG A 289 13.58 3.89 -23.91
C ARG A 289 12.05 3.96 -23.91
N LEU A 290 11.40 3.04 -23.20
CA LEU A 290 9.94 3.08 -23.07
C LEU A 290 9.50 4.20 -22.12
N VAL A 291 10.21 4.41 -21.01
CA VAL A 291 9.96 5.55 -20.11
C VAL A 291 10.13 6.88 -20.86
N GLU A 292 11.14 7.00 -21.73
CA GLU A 292 11.35 8.16 -22.58
C GLU A 292 10.14 8.47 -23.46
N GLN A 293 9.47 7.45 -24.02
CA GLN A 293 8.27 7.63 -24.84
C GLN A 293 7.09 8.17 -24.04
N TRP A 294 7.08 7.95 -22.73
CA TRP A 294 6.03 8.41 -21.82
C TRP A 294 6.28 9.81 -21.27
N THR A 295 7.42 10.45 -21.50
CA THR A 295 7.73 11.75 -20.87
C THR A 295 6.81 12.88 -21.29
N ASP A 296 6.17 12.78 -22.47
CA ASP A 296 5.19 13.76 -22.92
C ASP A 296 3.89 13.68 -22.11
N GLU A 297 3.44 12.46 -21.76
CA GLU A 297 2.23 12.21 -20.98
C GLU A 297 2.49 12.29 -19.46
N TYR A 298 3.69 11.89 -19.04
CA TYR A 298 4.16 11.90 -17.67
C TYR A 298 5.47 12.70 -17.55
N PRO A 299 5.41 14.05 -17.54
CA PRO A 299 6.61 14.90 -17.48
C PRO A 299 7.43 14.76 -16.19
N ALA A 300 6.86 14.11 -15.17
CA ALA A 300 7.53 13.82 -13.91
C ALA A 300 8.39 12.54 -13.95
N ALA A 301 8.33 11.76 -15.04
CA ALA A 301 9.13 10.54 -15.20
C ALA A 301 10.64 10.88 -15.19
N ASP A 302 11.36 10.38 -14.20
CA ASP A 302 12.76 10.73 -13.98
C ASP A 302 13.70 9.87 -14.84
N MET A 303 13.99 10.38 -16.04
CA MET A 303 14.95 9.79 -16.98
C MET A 303 16.39 9.84 -16.46
N HIS A 304 16.74 10.86 -15.67
CA HIS A 304 18.12 11.03 -15.22
C HIS A 304 18.52 9.97 -14.20
N THR A 305 17.63 9.66 -13.26
CA THR A 305 17.84 8.56 -12.31
C THR A 305 18.07 7.23 -13.04
N LEU A 306 17.29 6.93 -14.08
CA LEU A 306 17.46 5.70 -14.87
C LEU A 306 18.80 5.65 -15.61
N ILE A 307 19.18 6.75 -16.26
CA ILE A 307 20.43 6.84 -17.03
C ILE A 307 21.63 6.63 -16.10
N ASN A 308 21.63 7.27 -14.92
CA ASN A 308 22.71 7.15 -13.96
C ASN A 308 22.75 5.76 -13.31
N GLU A 309 21.62 5.27 -12.80
CA GLU A 309 21.54 4.01 -12.06
C GLU A 309 21.99 2.82 -12.93
N PHE A 310 21.60 2.82 -14.21
CA PHE A 310 21.90 1.71 -15.12
C PHE A 310 23.06 1.99 -16.08
N GLY A 311 23.77 3.11 -15.91
CA GLY A 311 24.96 3.45 -16.69
C GLY A 311 24.71 3.71 -18.17
N LEU A 312 23.55 4.23 -18.55
CA LEU A 312 23.07 4.35 -19.94
C LEU A 312 23.44 5.68 -20.62
N HIS A 313 24.61 6.22 -20.29
CA HIS A 313 24.99 7.58 -20.69
C HIS A 313 25.18 7.71 -22.20
N ASP A 314 25.73 6.68 -22.83
CA ASP A 314 25.99 6.65 -24.27
C ASP A 314 24.68 6.48 -25.06
N GLU A 315 23.77 5.64 -24.57
CA GLU A 315 22.47 5.37 -25.20
C GLU A 315 21.51 6.55 -25.14
N PHE A 316 21.63 7.42 -24.14
CA PHE A 316 20.75 8.58 -23.90
C PHE A 316 21.52 9.91 -23.80
N ALA A 317 22.57 10.05 -24.61
CA ALA A 317 23.46 11.22 -24.60
C ALA A 317 22.72 12.56 -24.74
N HIS A 318 21.61 12.60 -25.50
CA HIS A 318 20.80 13.81 -25.67
C HIS A 318 20.15 14.29 -24.36
N HIS A 319 19.77 13.39 -23.46
CA HIS A 319 19.29 13.76 -22.13
C HIS A 319 20.41 14.31 -21.25
N VAL A 320 21.62 13.73 -21.34
CA VAL A 320 22.81 14.20 -20.61
C VAL A 320 23.22 15.60 -21.10
N GLU A 321 23.22 15.82 -22.41
CA GLU A 321 23.50 17.12 -23.02
C GLU A 321 22.45 18.17 -22.67
N ALA A 322 21.17 17.82 -22.71
CA ALA A 322 20.07 18.72 -22.33
C ALA A 322 20.15 19.11 -20.85
N ALA A 323 20.43 18.16 -19.95
CA ALA A 323 20.64 18.43 -18.53
C ALA A 323 21.84 19.34 -18.31
N ALA A 324 22.97 19.10 -19.00
CA ALA A 324 24.14 19.97 -18.95
C ALA A 324 23.83 21.39 -19.49
N ALA A 325 23.02 21.52 -20.53
CA ALA A 325 22.62 22.81 -21.09
C ALA A 325 21.66 23.57 -20.17
N LEU A 326 20.72 22.89 -19.51
CA LEU A 326 19.84 23.44 -18.48
C LEU A 326 20.64 23.90 -17.26
N SER A 327 21.61 23.09 -16.80
CA SER A 327 22.52 23.45 -15.71
C SER A 327 23.37 24.69 -16.05
N ARG A 328 23.84 24.82 -17.30
CA ARG A 328 24.53 26.03 -17.81
C ARG A 328 23.61 27.25 -17.90
N ARG A 329 22.30 27.07 -18.14
CA ARG A 329 21.30 28.16 -18.21
C ARG A 329 20.75 28.56 -16.84
N SER A 330 20.70 27.62 -15.89
CA SER A 330 20.28 27.82 -14.50
C SER A 330 21.39 28.40 -13.62
N SER A 331 22.47 28.92 -14.21
CA SER A 331 23.54 29.61 -13.48
C SER A 331 23.10 30.98 -12.97
N VAL A 332 21.99 31.05 -12.24
CA VAL A 332 21.99 31.89 -11.05
C VAL A 332 23.00 31.22 -10.13
N ARG A 333 24.20 31.79 -10.01
CA ARG A 333 25.13 31.37 -8.95
C ARG A 333 24.31 31.30 -7.67
N PRO A 334 24.22 30.16 -6.96
CA PRO A 334 23.61 30.15 -5.65
C PRO A 334 24.30 31.25 -4.86
N ARG A 335 23.50 32.16 -4.29
CA ARG A 335 24.00 33.31 -3.55
C ARG A 335 24.66 32.73 -2.31
N VAL A 336 25.97 32.51 -2.36
CA VAL A 336 26.76 32.01 -1.23
C VAL A 336 26.48 32.97 -0.08
N VAL A 337 25.73 32.51 0.92
CA VAL A 337 25.50 33.27 2.12
C VAL A 337 26.78 33.15 2.92
N VAL A 338 27.53 34.24 3.00
CA VAL A 338 28.76 34.28 3.78
C VAL A 338 28.38 34.68 5.20
N HIS A 339 28.98 33.99 6.18
CA HIS A 339 28.86 34.36 7.59
C HIS A 339 29.27 35.83 7.78
N ASP A 340 28.39 36.65 8.36
CA ASP A 340 28.66 38.06 8.64
C ASP A 340 29.22 38.21 10.06
N PRO A 341 30.52 38.56 10.22
CA PRO A 341 31.13 38.69 11.55
C PRO A 341 30.57 39.85 12.38
N SER A 342 29.76 40.74 11.80
CA SER A 342 29.08 41.83 12.52
C SER A 342 27.73 41.43 13.12
N VAL A 343 27.21 40.24 12.78
CA VAL A 343 25.96 39.70 13.29
C VAL A 343 26.25 38.70 14.40
N VAL A 344 25.54 38.82 15.53
CA VAL A 344 25.55 37.80 16.58
C VAL A 344 24.49 36.76 16.23
N TYR A 345 24.93 35.55 15.89
CA TYR A 345 24.05 34.43 15.56
C TYR A 345 23.65 33.64 16.81
N TYR A 346 22.58 32.85 16.69
CA TYR A 346 22.19 31.89 17.71
C TYR A 346 23.34 30.92 17.99
N SER A 347 23.69 30.78 19.26
CA SER A 347 24.72 29.86 19.72
C SER A 347 24.06 28.64 20.34
N LEU A 348 24.46 27.46 19.89
CA LEU A 348 24.00 26.19 20.46
C LEU A 348 24.29 26.16 21.98
N PRO A 349 23.28 25.98 22.85
CA PRO A 349 23.45 26.10 24.31
C PRO A 349 23.83 24.77 24.98
N ILE A 350 24.49 23.87 24.24
CA ILE A 350 25.02 22.60 24.74
C ILE A 350 26.49 22.44 24.34
N ASP A 351 27.22 21.66 25.12
CA ASP A 351 28.61 21.35 24.84
C ASP A 351 28.77 20.52 23.57
N ARG A 352 29.89 20.70 22.87
CA ARG A 352 30.13 20.06 21.56
C ARG A 352 30.16 18.53 21.63
N ASP A 353 30.56 17.95 22.75
CA ASP A 353 30.54 16.50 22.99
C ASP A 353 29.13 15.91 23.10
N ARG A 354 28.11 16.77 23.27
CA ARG A 354 26.68 16.41 23.22
C ARG A 354 26.09 16.46 21.81
N VAL A 355 26.87 16.85 20.81
CA VAL A 355 26.51 16.77 19.38
C VAL A 355 27.17 15.51 18.80
N ILE A 356 26.35 14.47 18.62
CA ILE A 356 26.81 13.13 18.24
C ILE A 356 26.47 12.89 16.77
N PHE A 357 27.50 12.65 15.96
CA PHE A 357 27.31 12.14 14.61
C PHE A 357 27.06 10.63 14.69
N VAL A 358 25.94 10.16 14.16
CA VAL A 358 25.48 8.78 14.29
C VAL A 358 25.82 8.02 13.01
N ASP A 359 27.01 7.43 12.99
CA ASP A 359 27.60 6.67 11.88
C ASP A 359 27.99 5.23 12.27
N SER A 360 27.50 4.77 13.42
CA SER A 360 27.72 3.42 13.95
C SER A 360 26.53 2.93 14.79
N ASP A 361 26.32 1.62 14.86
CA ASP A 361 25.21 1.03 15.61
C ASP A 361 25.28 1.38 17.11
N ALA A 362 26.48 1.51 17.69
CA ALA A 362 26.65 1.95 19.07
C ALA A 362 26.13 3.39 19.30
N ALA A 363 26.33 4.27 18.32
CA ALA A 363 25.78 5.62 18.36
C ALA A 363 24.24 5.60 18.16
N VAL A 364 23.72 4.68 17.33
CA VAL A 364 22.27 4.47 17.16
C VAL A 364 21.64 4.01 18.47
N GLU A 365 22.26 3.05 19.17
CA GLU A 365 21.80 2.58 20.48
C GLU A 365 21.77 3.71 21.52
N ALA A 366 22.82 4.56 21.55
CA ALA A 366 22.86 5.72 22.42
C ALA A 366 21.75 6.73 22.09
N ALA A 367 21.54 7.01 20.80
CA ALA A 367 20.47 7.89 20.33
C ALA A 367 19.10 7.35 20.74
N HIS A 368 18.84 6.07 20.51
CA HIS A 368 17.60 5.39 20.90
C HIS A 368 17.32 5.50 22.41
N ALA A 369 18.32 5.20 23.23
CA ALA A 369 18.18 5.22 24.69
C ALA A 369 17.86 6.63 25.23
N ILE A 370 18.38 7.68 24.60
CA ILE A 370 18.22 9.07 25.05
C ILE A 370 16.95 9.71 24.46
N LEU A 371 16.71 9.55 23.16
CA LEU A 371 15.61 10.21 22.45
C LEU A 371 14.24 9.69 22.92
N LEU A 372 14.07 8.37 23.08
CA LEU A 372 12.78 7.79 23.49
C LEU A 372 12.45 8.02 24.97
N GLN A 373 13.42 8.43 25.79
CA GLN A 373 13.18 8.87 27.17
C GLN A 373 12.98 10.38 27.27
N SER A 374 13.19 11.12 26.18
CA SER A 374 13.00 12.56 26.15
C SER A 374 11.51 12.89 25.99
N PRO A 375 11.01 13.96 26.62
CA PRO A 375 9.62 14.36 26.45
C PRO A 375 9.36 14.98 25.07
N VAL A 376 10.40 15.59 24.48
CA VAL A 376 10.35 16.32 23.22
C VAL A 376 11.60 15.98 22.41
N VAL A 377 11.41 15.76 21.12
CA VAL A 377 12.46 15.65 20.12
C VAL A 377 12.17 16.64 19.00
N ALA A 378 13.09 17.56 18.79
CA ALA A 378 13.08 18.44 17.63
C ALA A 378 13.74 17.76 16.43
N TRP A 379 13.20 18.03 15.26
CA TRP A 379 13.47 17.34 14.01
C TRP A 379 13.80 18.36 12.92
N ASP A 380 14.87 18.08 12.18
CA ASP A 380 15.18 18.71 10.91
C ASP A 380 15.82 17.70 9.94
N VAL A 381 15.95 18.04 8.66
CA VAL A 381 16.69 17.23 7.68
C VAL A 381 17.47 18.09 6.70
N GLU A 382 18.62 17.60 6.23
CA GLU A 382 19.43 18.28 5.20
C GLU A 382 19.67 17.40 3.97
N TRP A 383 19.80 18.05 2.83
CA TRP A 383 20.07 17.41 1.54
C TRP A 383 20.92 18.33 0.66
N ARG A 384 21.69 17.74 -0.25
CA ARG A 384 22.45 18.51 -1.24
C ARG A 384 21.51 19.42 -2.05
N PRO A 385 21.88 20.67 -2.40
CA PRO A 385 21.02 21.55 -3.20
C PRO A 385 20.50 20.87 -4.48
N ASP A 386 19.19 20.94 -4.71
CA ASP A 386 18.55 20.34 -5.88
C ASP A 386 19.18 20.90 -7.17
N GLN A 387 19.57 19.99 -8.07
CA GLN A 387 20.07 20.35 -9.39
C GLN A 387 18.96 20.15 -10.40
N MET A 388 18.10 21.16 -10.56
CA MET A 388 16.94 21.09 -11.47
C MET A 388 17.30 20.45 -12.81
N PRO A 389 16.60 19.38 -13.23
CA PRO A 389 15.34 18.86 -12.69
C PRO A 389 15.46 17.84 -11.53
N VAL A 390 16.67 17.45 -11.15
CA VAL A 390 16.97 16.40 -10.18
C VAL A 390 16.79 16.90 -8.75
N LYS A 391 15.97 16.17 -7.99
CA LYS A 391 15.84 16.35 -6.55
C LYS A 391 16.88 15.50 -5.81
N SER A 392 17.59 16.09 -4.86
CA SER A 392 18.55 15.33 -4.02
C SER A 392 17.83 14.50 -2.96
N LYS A 393 18.42 13.39 -2.54
CA LYS A 393 17.93 12.64 -1.38
C LYS A 393 18.37 13.29 -0.07
N CYS A 394 17.66 12.98 1.00
CA CYS A 394 18.05 13.33 2.37
C CYS A 394 19.44 12.75 2.66
N SER A 395 20.33 13.60 3.20
CA SER A 395 21.71 13.23 3.51
C SER A 395 21.93 13.05 5.01
N ILE A 396 21.22 13.80 5.85
CA ILE A 396 21.24 13.64 7.30
C ILE A 396 19.86 13.96 7.90
N ILE A 397 19.55 13.31 9.03
CA ILE A 397 18.40 13.62 9.88
C ILE A 397 18.93 14.13 11.22
N GLN A 398 18.48 15.30 11.67
CA GLN A 398 18.87 15.84 12.97
C GLN A 398 17.76 15.63 13.99
N LEU A 399 18.11 15.00 15.12
CA LEU A 399 17.21 14.72 16.23
C LEU A 399 17.77 15.35 17.51
N ALA A 400 17.14 16.43 17.96
CA ALA A 400 17.57 17.19 19.12
C ALA A 400 16.64 16.97 20.31
N CYS A 401 17.21 16.70 21.48
CA CYS A 401 16.51 16.75 22.76
C CYS A 401 17.23 17.75 23.67
N ALA A 402 16.69 18.02 24.87
CA ALA A 402 17.28 18.99 25.78
C ALA A 402 18.73 18.69 26.19
N SER A 403 19.19 17.44 26.05
CA SER A 403 20.53 17.03 26.50
C SER A 403 21.53 16.78 25.37
N HIS A 404 21.07 16.44 24.17
CA HIS A 404 21.91 15.99 23.06
C HIS A 404 21.28 16.36 21.71
N VAL A 405 22.14 16.48 20.70
CA VAL A 405 21.72 16.47 19.29
C VAL A 405 22.38 15.31 18.57
N PHE A 406 21.58 14.49 17.92
CA PHE A 406 22.03 13.38 17.11
C PHE A 406 21.88 13.74 15.63
N ILE A 407 23.00 13.70 14.90
CA ILE A 407 23.05 13.95 13.46
C ILE A 407 23.22 12.58 12.79
N CYS A 408 22.13 12.04 12.27
CA CYS A 408 22.07 10.69 11.74
C CYS A 408 22.59 10.64 10.30
N ASP A 409 23.64 9.85 10.04
CA ASP A 409 24.19 9.66 8.70
C ASP A 409 23.35 8.67 7.89
N VAL A 410 22.34 9.20 7.20
CA VAL A 410 21.45 8.38 6.37
C VAL A 410 21.99 8.10 4.96
N VAL A 411 23.21 8.59 4.64
CA VAL A 411 23.91 8.25 3.40
C VAL A 411 24.73 6.97 3.59
N ASN A 412 25.60 6.95 4.59
CA ASN A 412 26.53 5.84 4.80
C ASN A 412 26.09 4.84 5.88
N HIS A 413 25.11 5.19 6.72
CA HIS A 413 24.72 4.40 7.89
C HIS A 413 23.20 4.27 8.07
N TRP A 414 22.48 3.99 6.98
CA TRP A 414 21.05 3.69 6.99
C TRP A 414 20.74 2.21 7.29
N THR A 415 21.24 1.72 8.43
CA THR A 415 21.05 0.31 8.86
C THR A 415 19.64 0.03 9.37
N ASP A 416 19.27 -1.24 9.53
CA ASP A 416 17.99 -1.63 10.14
C ASP A 416 17.82 -1.05 11.55
N ALA A 417 18.93 -0.92 12.29
CA ALA A 417 18.92 -0.29 13.62
C ALA A 417 18.60 1.22 13.54
N MET A 418 19.21 1.93 12.58
CA MET A 418 18.91 3.35 12.32
C MET A 418 17.45 3.53 11.89
N GLN A 419 16.94 2.66 11.00
CA GLN A 419 15.54 2.66 10.58
C GLN A 419 14.60 2.46 11.77
N ALA A 420 14.88 1.48 12.62
CA ALA A 420 14.09 1.20 13.82
C ALA A 420 14.10 2.36 14.82
N LEU A 421 15.26 3.03 15.02
CA LEU A 421 15.36 4.24 15.83
C LEU A 421 14.42 5.33 15.30
N VAL A 422 14.52 5.62 14.01
CA VAL A 422 13.78 6.71 13.38
C VAL A 422 12.28 6.41 13.39
N GLU A 423 11.88 5.19 13.04
CA GLU A 423 10.49 4.75 13.12
C GLU A 423 9.95 4.84 14.56
N ALA A 424 10.74 4.42 15.56
CA ALA A 424 10.33 4.49 16.96
C ALA A 424 10.08 5.95 17.40
N VAL A 425 10.94 6.90 17.02
CA VAL A 425 10.74 8.33 17.33
C VAL A 425 9.48 8.87 16.67
N VAL A 426 9.23 8.50 15.41
CA VAL A 426 8.07 8.97 14.64
C VAL A 426 6.75 8.43 15.20
N THR A 427 6.71 7.13 15.49
CA THR A 427 5.47 6.42 15.85
C THR A 427 5.14 6.51 17.33
N ALA A 428 6.11 6.82 18.20
CA ALA A 428 5.85 6.96 19.62
C ALA A 428 5.00 8.20 19.92
N SER A 429 4.05 8.05 20.85
CA SER A 429 3.26 9.18 21.38
C SER A 429 4.10 10.09 22.29
N VAL A 430 5.20 9.59 22.85
CA VAL A 430 6.24 10.37 23.52
C VAL A 430 7.59 9.85 23.02
N PRO A 431 8.52 10.69 22.53
CA PRO A 431 8.52 12.17 22.57
C PRO A 431 7.49 12.86 21.66
N TRP A 432 7.18 14.12 21.98
CA TRP A 432 6.58 15.06 21.02
C TRP A 432 7.58 15.43 19.94
N LYS A 433 7.13 15.57 18.69
CA LYS A 433 7.99 15.86 17.55
C LYS A 433 7.80 17.30 17.10
N ILE A 434 8.88 18.08 17.11
CA ILE A 434 8.84 19.51 16.81
C ILE A 434 9.64 19.78 15.55
N GLY A 435 9.08 20.50 14.59
CA GLY A 435 9.79 20.87 13.36
C GLY A 435 9.37 22.22 12.82
N PHE A 436 9.92 22.60 11.66
CA PHE A 436 9.61 23.85 10.98
C PHE A 436 9.42 23.63 9.49
N GLY A 437 8.17 23.59 9.03
CA GLY A 437 7.87 23.23 7.63
C GLY A 437 7.95 21.73 7.35
N LEU A 438 7.64 20.90 8.35
CA LEU A 438 7.75 19.43 8.33
C LEU A 438 7.12 18.75 7.12
N VAL A 439 6.09 19.33 6.50
CA VAL A 439 5.48 18.80 5.28
C VAL A 439 6.53 18.64 4.17
N GLY A 440 7.44 19.60 4.03
CA GLY A 440 8.54 19.54 3.07
C GLY A 440 9.56 18.46 3.41
N ASP A 441 9.89 18.34 4.70
CA ASP A 441 10.88 17.38 5.20
C ASP A 441 10.36 15.95 5.05
N VAL A 442 9.12 15.69 5.47
CA VAL A 442 8.47 14.38 5.30
C VAL A 442 8.32 14.02 3.82
N HIS A 443 8.02 14.99 2.94
CA HIS A 443 8.03 14.73 1.51
C HIS A 443 9.43 14.32 1.00
N ARG A 444 10.49 14.98 1.47
CA ARG A 444 11.88 14.62 1.13
C ARG A 444 12.25 13.24 1.68
N LEU A 445 11.85 12.92 2.91
CA LEU A 445 12.09 11.63 3.56
C LEU A 445 11.36 10.50 2.85
N ARG A 446 10.08 10.67 2.51
CA ARG A 446 9.29 9.72 1.72
C ARG A 446 9.93 9.44 0.36
N TYR A 447 10.44 10.48 -0.30
CA TYR A 447 11.18 10.34 -1.56
C TYR A 447 12.51 9.59 -1.38
N SER A 448 13.20 9.81 -0.26
CA SER A 448 14.52 9.24 0.00
C SER A 448 14.45 7.78 0.46
N PHE A 449 13.42 7.44 1.25
CA PHE A 449 13.21 6.16 1.93
C PHE A 449 11.77 5.65 1.69
N PRO A 450 11.41 5.27 0.46
CA PRO A 450 10.04 4.87 0.12
C PRO A 450 9.56 3.60 0.83
N ASP A 451 10.49 2.79 1.35
CA ASP A 451 10.18 1.56 2.10
C ASP A 451 9.84 1.84 3.58
N MET A 452 10.04 3.06 4.08
CA MET A 452 9.70 3.46 5.44
C MET A 452 8.25 3.98 5.50
N SER A 453 7.31 3.13 5.90
CA SER A 453 5.89 3.49 5.99
C SER A 453 5.62 4.65 6.95
N CYS A 454 6.47 4.86 7.97
CA CYS A 454 6.33 5.97 8.91
C CYS A 454 6.50 7.36 8.26
N PHE A 455 6.94 7.44 7.00
CA PHE A 455 7.03 8.70 6.24
C PHE A 455 5.92 8.88 5.20
N GLU A 456 4.92 8.00 5.14
CA GLU A 456 3.85 8.10 4.14
C GLU A 456 3.05 9.40 4.27
N SER A 457 2.66 9.78 5.49
CA SER A 457 1.95 11.01 5.77
C SER A 457 2.39 11.62 7.10
N LEU A 458 2.55 12.95 7.12
CA LEU A 458 2.75 13.70 8.36
C LEU A 458 1.51 13.61 9.27
N ASP A 459 0.31 13.42 8.70
CA ASP A 459 -0.94 13.32 9.46
C ASP A 459 -1.00 12.06 10.34
N ASP A 460 -0.18 11.04 10.03
CA ASP A 460 -0.09 9.80 10.81
C ASP A 460 0.87 9.93 12.01
N TRP A 461 1.63 11.03 12.09
CA TRP A 461 2.51 11.28 13.23
C TRP A 461 1.67 11.84 14.40
N GLU A 462 1.71 11.16 15.54
CA GLU A 462 1.04 11.64 16.76
C GLU A 462 1.87 12.73 17.47
N ASN A 463 1.22 13.67 18.18
CA ASN A 463 1.91 14.64 19.04
C ASN A 463 3.03 15.44 18.33
N VAL A 464 2.68 16.01 17.18
CA VAL A 464 3.57 16.82 16.36
C VAL A 464 3.21 18.30 16.45
N VAL A 465 4.24 19.16 16.49
CA VAL A 465 4.09 20.60 16.29
C VAL A 465 5.00 21.06 15.17
N ASP A 466 4.39 21.53 14.08
CA ASP A 466 5.07 22.34 13.08
C ASP A 466 4.96 23.82 13.47
N ILE A 467 6.08 24.39 13.93
CA ILE A 467 6.17 25.78 14.39
C ILE A 467 5.77 26.75 13.26
N GLN A 468 6.11 26.45 12.01
CA GLN A 468 5.77 27.32 10.89
C GLN A 468 4.25 27.39 10.69
N THR A 469 3.57 26.26 10.84
CA THR A 469 2.11 26.17 10.74
C THR A 469 1.42 26.84 11.93
N TYR A 470 1.94 26.67 13.14
CA TYR A 470 1.48 27.37 14.35
C TYR A 470 1.58 28.90 14.22
N LEU A 471 2.70 29.43 13.73
CA LEU A 471 2.86 30.88 13.55
C LEU A 471 1.94 31.45 12.47
N LYS A 472 1.67 30.67 11.40
CA LYS A 472 0.72 31.07 10.35
C LYS A 472 -0.72 31.15 10.88
N SER A 473 -1.11 30.26 11.79
CA SER A 473 -2.47 30.21 12.33
C SER A 473 -2.74 31.30 13.37
N THR A 474 -1.71 31.77 14.07
CA THR A 474 -1.80 32.81 15.11
C THR A 474 -1.66 34.25 14.56
N SER A 475 -1.20 34.41 13.33
CA SER A 475 -0.95 35.74 12.71
C SER A 475 -2.23 36.41 12.18
N THR A 476 -2.40 37.72 12.42
CA THR A 476 -3.57 38.47 11.90
C THR A 476 -3.52 38.66 10.37
N LYS A 477 -4.69 38.71 9.70
CA LYS A 477 -4.83 38.77 8.23
C LYS A 477 -4.01 39.88 7.52
N ASN A 478 -3.63 40.94 8.22
CA ASN A 478 -2.83 42.05 7.67
C ASN A 478 -1.31 41.80 7.68
N GLN A 479 -0.81 40.74 8.33
CA GLN A 479 0.61 40.38 8.37
C GLN A 479 0.97 39.20 7.44
N GLN A 480 0.04 38.70 6.63
CA GLN A 480 0.26 37.60 5.68
C GLN A 480 1.02 38.04 4.41
N ARG A 481 2.21 38.64 4.56
CA ARG A 481 3.14 38.88 3.44
C ARG A 481 4.41 38.07 3.64
N GLY A 482 4.40 36.85 3.12
CA GLY A 482 5.57 35.98 2.97
C GLY A 482 5.61 34.78 3.93
N THR A 483 6.19 33.66 3.46
CA THR A 483 6.58 32.54 4.30
C THR A 483 7.72 32.97 5.22
N VAL A 484 7.50 32.98 6.54
CA VAL A 484 8.58 33.25 7.52
C VAL A 484 9.51 32.03 7.54
N GLY A 485 10.81 32.27 7.37
CA GLY A 485 11.84 31.22 7.48
C GLY A 485 12.36 31.07 8.91
N LEU A 486 12.90 29.91 9.24
CA LEU A 486 13.35 29.55 10.60
C LEU A 486 14.31 30.57 11.21
N SER A 487 15.38 30.96 10.51
CA SER A 487 16.33 31.99 10.98
C SER A 487 15.67 33.34 11.31
N LYS A 488 14.62 33.73 10.58
CA LYS A 488 13.87 34.96 10.89
C LYS A 488 13.02 34.78 12.15
N CYS A 489 12.42 33.60 12.30
CA CYS A 489 11.68 33.21 13.49
C CYS A 489 12.58 33.22 14.75
N CYS A 490 13.79 32.64 14.68
CA CYS A 490 14.78 32.72 15.74
C CYS A 490 15.17 34.17 16.06
N GLN A 491 15.36 35.02 15.05
CA GLN A 491 15.66 36.44 15.30
C GLN A 491 14.53 37.15 16.04
N ASP A 492 13.28 36.91 15.63
CA ASP A 492 12.11 37.61 16.18
C ASP A 492 11.75 37.15 17.60
N ILE A 493 12.03 35.89 17.94
CA ILE A 493 11.63 35.27 19.23
C ILE A 493 12.81 35.14 20.18
N LEU A 494 13.94 34.60 19.70
CA LEU A 494 15.14 34.35 20.50
C LEU A 494 16.12 35.54 20.48
N GLY A 495 15.87 36.54 19.63
CA GLY A 495 16.71 37.74 19.49
C GLY A 495 17.93 37.56 18.57
N PHE A 496 18.20 36.33 18.11
CA PHE A 496 19.37 36.00 17.30
C PHE A 496 18.98 35.20 16.05
N PRO A 497 19.44 35.57 14.84
CA PRO A 497 19.23 34.77 13.64
C PRO A 497 20.09 33.50 13.67
N LEU A 498 19.71 32.49 12.89
CA LEU A 498 20.59 31.35 12.56
C LEU A 498 21.56 31.74 11.45
N ASP A 499 22.82 31.30 11.54
CA ASP A 499 23.79 31.41 10.45
C ASP A 499 23.35 30.50 9.30
N LYS A 500 23.23 31.05 8.08
CA LYS A 500 22.79 30.34 6.88
C LYS A 500 23.94 29.86 5.99
N SER A 501 25.18 29.98 6.45
CA SER A 501 26.36 29.74 5.63
C SER A 501 26.48 28.29 5.11
N GLN A 502 25.88 27.32 5.80
CA GLN A 502 25.90 25.91 5.41
C GLN A 502 24.59 25.40 4.77
N GLN A 503 23.55 26.24 4.67
CA GLN A 503 22.22 25.84 4.17
C GLN A 503 22.26 25.20 2.77
N ILE A 504 23.21 25.62 1.93
CA ILE A 504 23.40 25.11 0.56
C ILE A 504 24.75 24.42 0.39
N SER A 505 25.30 23.87 1.47
CA SER A 505 26.57 23.14 1.46
C SER A 505 26.44 21.75 0.82
N ASP A 506 27.58 21.08 0.61
CA ASP A 506 27.58 19.69 0.15
C ASP A 506 27.31 18.74 1.33
N TRP A 507 26.04 18.46 1.58
CA TRP A 507 25.59 17.60 2.69
C TRP A 507 25.88 16.11 2.49
N GLU A 508 26.29 15.70 1.28
CA GLU A 508 26.75 14.34 0.98
C GLU A 508 28.26 14.19 1.25
N ALA A 509 28.99 15.28 1.49
CA ALA A 509 30.42 15.24 1.80
C ALA A 509 30.68 14.43 3.08
N ARG A 510 31.70 13.57 3.05
CA ARG A 510 32.13 12.77 4.22
C ARG A 510 33.65 12.83 4.36
N PRO A 511 34.18 13.14 5.56
CA PRO A 511 33.43 13.53 6.77
C PRO A 511 32.73 14.88 6.60
N LEU A 512 31.62 15.09 7.32
CA LEU A 512 31.03 16.43 7.44
C LEU A 512 32.01 17.36 8.17
N THR A 513 32.06 18.61 7.74
CA THR A 513 32.91 19.62 8.39
C THR A 513 32.33 20.03 9.74
N GLU A 514 33.17 20.55 10.63
CA GLU A 514 32.72 21.05 11.93
C GLU A 514 31.66 22.16 11.80
N ALA A 515 31.79 23.04 10.78
CA ALA A 515 30.79 24.06 10.50
C ALA A 515 29.42 23.45 10.11
N GLN A 516 29.41 22.38 9.31
CA GLN A 516 28.19 21.66 8.95
C GLN A 516 27.55 20.99 10.16
N LEU A 517 28.34 20.39 11.05
CA LEU A 517 27.84 19.76 12.27
C LEU A 517 27.21 20.78 13.22
N VAL A 518 27.87 21.93 13.43
CA VAL A 518 27.34 23.02 14.27
C VAL A 518 26.08 23.62 13.68
N TYR A 519 26.04 23.85 12.36
CA TYR A 519 24.85 24.31 11.65
C TYR A 519 23.68 23.34 11.84
N ALA A 520 23.88 22.07 11.48
CA ALA A 520 22.84 21.05 11.56
C ALA A 520 22.32 20.87 13.01
N ALA A 521 23.23 20.93 13.99
CA ALA A 521 22.83 20.86 15.39
C ALA A 521 22.00 22.08 15.83
N SER A 522 22.35 23.27 15.34
CA SER A 522 21.67 24.52 15.68
C SER A 522 20.27 24.58 15.07
N ASP A 523 20.11 24.15 13.82
CA ASP A 523 18.81 24.17 13.12
C ASP A 523 17.78 23.26 13.80
N ALA A 524 18.19 22.09 14.33
CA ALA A 524 17.32 21.25 15.13
C ALA A 524 17.13 21.77 16.57
N TYR A 525 18.20 22.13 17.28
CA TYR A 525 18.09 22.49 18.70
C TYR A 525 17.32 23.80 18.92
N CYS A 526 17.44 24.78 18.01
CA CYS A 526 16.73 26.05 18.15
C CYS A 526 15.21 25.88 18.20
N LEU A 527 14.66 24.80 17.62
CA LEU A 527 13.24 24.45 17.68
C LEU A 527 12.77 24.15 19.11
N LEU A 528 13.65 23.57 19.94
CA LEU A 528 13.35 23.33 21.37
C LEU A 528 13.23 24.64 22.14
N ASP A 529 14.07 25.63 21.81
CA ASP A 529 14.01 26.96 22.44
C ASP A 529 12.81 27.74 21.91
N LEU A 530 12.55 27.70 20.61
CA LEU A 530 11.37 28.32 20.00
C LEU A 530 10.07 27.79 20.58
N VAL A 531 9.92 26.47 20.71
CA VAL A 531 8.67 25.89 21.23
C VAL A 531 8.48 26.21 22.71
N ARG A 532 9.57 26.35 23.48
CA ARG A 532 9.54 26.78 24.88
C ARG A 532 9.05 28.21 25.02
N GLU A 533 9.55 29.12 24.19
CA GLU A 533 9.13 30.52 24.19
C GLU A 533 7.70 30.72 23.63
N LEU A 534 7.34 29.99 22.58
CA LEU A 534 6.01 30.07 21.96
C LEU A 534 4.90 29.43 22.78
N ASN A 535 5.25 28.43 23.61
CA ASN A 535 4.37 27.67 24.48
C ASN A 535 3.00 27.31 23.83
N PRO A 536 3.02 26.52 22.73
CA PRO A 536 1.81 26.15 22.01
C PRO A 536 0.76 25.50 22.93
N PRO A 537 -0.53 25.86 22.81
CA PRO A 537 -1.60 25.32 23.66
C PRO A 537 -1.61 23.80 23.77
N GLU A 538 -1.28 23.11 22.67
CA GLU A 538 -1.25 21.66 22.53
C GLU A 538 -0.21 21.01 23.45
N MET A 539 0.88 21.73 23.78
CA MET A 539 1.99 21.24 24.60
C MET A 539 1.95 21.70 26.06
N ARG A 540 0.95 22.50 26.47
CA ARG A 540 0.91 23.10 27.82
C ARG A 540 0.81 22.07 28.95
N SER A 541 0.23 20.91 28.68
CA SER A 541 0.15 19.80 29.65
C SER A 541 1.49 19.13 29.95
N MET A 542 2.55 19.43 29.19
CA MET A 542 3.89 18.85 29.38
C MET A 542 4.76 19.63 30.38
N TYR A 543 4.45 20.92 30.60
CA TYR A 543 5.21 21.81 31.48
C TYR A 543 4.53 22.05 32.84
N MET A 544 3.38 21.39 33.09
CA MET A 544 2.74 21.26 34.40
C MET A 544 3.11 19.93 35.02
#